data_AF-A0A4Y2QY96-F1
#
_entry.id   AF-A0A4Y2QY96-F1
#
_cell.length_a   1.000
_cell.length_b   1.000
_cell.length_c   1.000
_cell.angle_alpha   90.00
_cell.angle_beta   90.00
_cell.angle_gamma   90.00
#
_symmetry.space_group_name_H-M   'P 1'
#
loop_
_entity.id
_entity.type
_entity.pdbx_description
1 polymer ?
#
loop_
_entity_poly.entity_id
_entity_poly.type
_entity_poly.pdbx_seq_one_letter_code
_entity_poly.pdbx_strand_id
1 'polypeptide(L)'
;MQRCISSPHRDLLLKKGIYPYEYMSSFSKFEETQLPPRSAFHSSLTNEGISEAEYEHAQNVWTCFNIKNLGEYHDLYVKTDVILLSDVFENFRKLTQNFYQLDASHMLTSPGLAWQAALKMTDVKLDLFTDIDMHLFIENGIRGGVSMISHRHSEANHPQCPNYDSSEANKYITYLDVNNLYGWAMSQPLPVSDFEWLSPEEISLQQICQTPDDATTGYILEVDMEYPPELHDLHNNYLAGP
;
A
#
# COMPACT_ATOMS: atom_id res chain seq x y z
N MET A 1 -21.51 -10.47 -10.22
CA MET A 1 -22.22 -11.29 -9.21
C MET A 1 -23.75 -11.28 -9.38
N GLN A 2 -24.44 -10.15 -9.18
CA GLN A 2 -25.92 -10.11 -9.24
C GLN A 2 -26.52 -10.58 -10.57
N ARG A 3 -25.80 -10.38 -11.68
CA ARG A 3 -26.23 -10.80 -13.02
C ARG A 3 -25.94 -12.28 -13.33
N CYS A 4 -25.13 -12.94 -12.52
CA CYS A 4 -24.54 -14.24 -12.86
C CYS A 4 -25.00 -15.39 -11.95
N ILE A 5 -25.48 -15.10 -10.72
CA ILE A 5 -25.78 -16.11 -9.69
C ILE A 5 -27.07 -15.75 -8.94
N SER A 6 -27.98 -16.72 -8.75
CA SER A 6 -29.27 -16.54 -8.08
C SER A 6 -29.16 -16.39 -6.55
N SER A 7 -30.15 -15.74 -5.93
CA SER A 7 -30.04 -15.14 -4.58
C SER A 7 -29.69 -16.06 -3.41
N PRO A 8 -30.24 -17.29 -3.23
CA PRO A 8 -29.88 -18.10 -2.05
C PRO A 8 -28.45 -18.65 -2.14
N HIS A 9 -27.96 -18.90 -3.36
CA HIS A 9 -26.63 -19.43 -3.63
C HIS A 9 -25.54 -18.34 -3.56
N ARG A 10 -25.90 -17.10 -3.91
CA ARG A 10 -24.97 -15.96 -3.99
C ARG A 10 -24.32 -15.63 -2.65
N ASP A 11 -25.09 -15.65 -1.56
CA ASP A 11 -24.59 -15.19 -0.25
C ASP A 11 -23.51 -16.12 0.32
N LEU A 12 -23.49 -17.39 -0.10
CA LEU A 12 -22.39 -18.31 0.19
C LEU A 12 -21.10 -17.93 -0.56
N LEU A 13 -21.20 -17.39 -1.77
CA LEU A 13 -20.06 -17.02 -2.61
C LEU A 13 -19.53 -15.61 -2.35
N LEU A 14 -20.21 -14.82 -1.53
CA LEU A 14 -19.74 -13.50 -1.08
C LEU A 14 -18.73 -13.60 0.07
N LYS A 15 -18.51 -14.80 0.62
CA LYS A 15 -17.50 -15.09 1.62
C LYS A 15 -16.22 -15.61 0.97
N LYS A 16 -15.12 -15.61 1.72
CA LYS A 16 -13.85 -16.19 1.28
C LYS A 16 -14.06 -17.66 0.90
N GLY A 17 -13.77 -18.01 -0.36
CA GLY A 17 -13.82 -19.39 -0.82
C GLY A 17 -12.76 -20.24 -0.13
N ILE A 18 -13.12 -21.44 0.29
CA ILE A 18 -12.24 -22.36 1.01
C ILE A 18 -11.75 -23.42 0.03
N TYR A 19 -10.46 -23.43 -0.29
CA TYR A 19 -9.92 -24.26 -1.36
C TYR A 19 -8.69 -25.05 -0.92
N PRO A 20 -8.59 -26.36 -1.19
CA PRO A 20 -7.49 -27.20 -0.74
C PRO A 20 -6.32 -27.13 -1.74
N TYR A 21 -5.62 -25.99 -1.77
CA TYR A 21 -4.60 -25.67 -2.78
C TYR A 21 -3.54 -26.74 -2.96
N GLU A 22 -2.94 -27.22 -1.87
CA GLU A 22 -1.85 -28.20 -1.92
C GLU A 22 -2.34 -29.62 -2.22
N TYR A 23 -3.59 -29.92 -1.87
CA TYR A 23 -4.21 -31.20 -2.18
C TYR A 23 -4.46 -31.38 -3.68
N MET A 24 -4.75 -30.28 -4.38
CA MET A 24 -5.05 -30.25 -5.82
C MET A 24 -3.77 -30.33 -6.67
N SER A 25 -3.01 -31.41 -6.47
CA SER A 25 -1.67 -31.62 -7.03
C SER A 25 -1.63 -32.37 -8.36
N SER A 26 -2.76 -32.89 -8.84
CA SER A 26 -2.87 -33.56 -10.14
C SER A 26 -4.27 -33.45 -10.73
N PHE A 27 -4.39 -33.61 -12.05
CA PHE A 27 -5.69 -33.63 -12.73
C PHE A 27 -6.62 -34.75 -12.26
N SER A 28 -6.07 -35.89 -11.81
CA SER A 28 -6.88 -36.98 -11.27
C SER A 28 -7.65 -36.59 -10.01
N LYS A 29 -7.22 -35.56 -9.27
CA LYS A 29 -7.95 -35.03 -8.11
C LYS A 29 -9.32 -34.46 -8.49
N PHE A 30 -9.45 -33.90 -9.69
CA PHE A 30 -10.70 -33.29 -10.16
C PHE A 30 -11.83 -34.32 -10.27
N GLU A 31 -11.50 -35.60 -10.47
CA GLU A 31 -12.47 -36.70 -10.55
C GLU A 31 -12.93 -37.21 -9.19
N GLU A 32 -12.29 -36.79 -8.08
CA GLU A 32 -12.68 -37.23 -6.73
C GLU A 32 -14.06 -36.68 -6.38
N THR A 33 -14.96 -37.56 -5.97
CA THR A 33 -16.40 -37.27 -5.80
C THR A 33 -16.79 -36.81 -4.39
N GLN A 34 -15.80 -36.54 -3.54
CA GLN A 34 -15.99 -36.12 -2.16
C GLN A 34 -15.09 -34.94 -1.85
N LEU A 35 -15.57 -34.06 -0.97
CA LEU A 35 -14.73 -33.03 -0.40
C LEU A 35 -13.61 -33.70 0.43
N PRO A 36 -12.34 -33.31 0.25
CA PRO A 36 -11.24 -33.92 1.00
C PRO A 36 -11.36 -33.60 2.50
N PRO A 37 -10.73 -34.40 3.38
CA PRO A 37 -10.78 -34.16 4.81
C PRO A 37 -10.19 -32.79 5.16
N ARG A 38 -10.65 -32.18 6.26
CA ARG A 38 -10.16 -30.86 6.73
C ARG A 38 -8.63 -30.77 6.81
N SER A 39 -7.95 -31.86 7.18
CA SER A 39 -6.48 -31.92 7.24
C SER A 39 -5.79 -31.68 5.89
N ALA A 40 -6.50 -31.87 4.77
CA ALA A 40 -5.99 -31.62 3.43
C ALA A 40 -6.02 -30.14 3.02
N PHE A 41 -6.61 -29.26 3.83
CA PHE A 41 -6.64 -27.81 3.61
C PHE A 41 -5.49 -27.07 4.30
N HIS A 42 -4.44 -27.79 4.71
CA HIS A 42 -3.22 -27.19 5.26
C HIS A 42 -2.52 -26.30 4.23
N SER A 43 -1.97 -25.18 4.69
CA SER A 43 -1.18 -24.25 3.88
C SER A 43 0.23 -24.13 4.46
N SER A 44 1.23 -24.58 3.70
CA SER A 44 2.65 -24.39 3.99
C SER A 44 3.09 -22.93 4.05
N LEU A 45 2.36 -22.02 3.38
CA LEU A 45 2.63 -20.58 3.41
C LEU A 45 2.36 -19.97 4.79
N THR A 46 1.29 -20.41 5.45
CA THR A 46 0.90 -19.92 6.79
C THR A 46 1.27 -20.90 7.90
N ASN A 47 1.65 -22.13 7.53
CA ASN A 47 1.87 -23.26 8.43
C ASN A 47 0.65 -23.54 9.33
N GLU A 48 -0.55 -23.34 8.77
CA GLU A 48 -1.84 -23.47 9.46
C GLU A 48 -2.84 -24.22 8.58
N GLY A 49 -3.81 -24.87 9.23
CA GLY A 49 -4.99 -25.43 8.58
C GLY A 49 -6.20 -24.49 8.71
N ILE A 50 -7.32 -24.89 8.13
CA ILE A 50 -8.57 -24.14 8.27
C ILE A 50 -9.29 -24.46 9.58
N SER A 51 -10.05 -23.48 10.08
CA SER A 51 -10.95 -23.65 11.23
C SER A 51 -12.11 -24.60 10.93
N GLU A 52 -12.81 -25.06 11.97
CA GLU A 52 -14.02 -25.88 11.81
C GLU A 52 -15.11 -25.13 11.03
N ALA A 53 -15.33 -23.85 11.36
CA ALA A 53 -16.34 -23.01 10.70
C ALA A 53 -16.04 -22.81 9.20
N GLU A 54 -14.77 -22.71 8.81
CA GLU A 54 -14.38 -22.64 7.40
C GLU A 54 -14.63 -23.98 6.68
N TYR A 55 -14.37 -25.11 7.33
CA TYR A 55 -14.64 -26.41 6.73
C TYR A 55 -16.16 -26.68 6.59
N GLU A 56 -16.95 -26.33 7.61
CA GLU A 56 -18.41 -26.33 7.53
C GLU A 56 -18.91 -25.44 6.38
N HIS A 57 -18.27 -24.29 6.15
CA HIS A 57 -18.60 -23.44 5.02
C HIS A 57 -18.33 -24.13 3.67
N ALA A 58 -17.18 -24.80 3.51
CA ALA A 58 -16.86 -25.58 2.31
C ALA A 58 -17.88 -26.70 2.06
N GLN A 59 -18.28 -27.41 3.11
CA GLN A 59 -19.33 -28.44 3.04
C GLN A 59 -20.68 -27.85 2.62
N ASN A 60 -21.07 -26.70 3.20
CA ASN A 60 -22.29 -26.00 2.81
C ASN A 60 -22.28 -25.58 1.34
N VAL A 61 -21.16 -25.09 0.82
CA VAL A 61 -20.99 -24.78 -0.61
C VAL A 61 -21.13 -26.04 -1.45
N TRP A 62 -20.43 -27.13 -1.09
CA TRP A 62 -20.49 -28.41 -1.78
C TRP A 62 -21.94 -28.94 -1.92
N THR A 63 -22.68 -28.95 -0.81
CA THR A 63 -24.06 -29.41 -0.77
C THR A 63 -25.01 -28.45 -1.49
N CYS A 64 -24.90 -27.14 -1.25
CA CYS A 64 -25.83 -26.16 -1.80
C CYS A 64 -25.75 -26.07 -3.33
N PHE A 65 -24.57 -26.22 -3.91
CA PHE A 65 -24.36 -26.19 -5.36
C PHE A 65 -24.44 -27.58 -6.02
N ASN A 66 -24.80 -28.63 -5.26
CA ASN A 66 -24.90 -30.02 -5.74
C ASN A 66 -23.63 -30.50 -6.47
N ILE A 67 -22.47 -30.19 -5.89
CA ILE A 67 -21.16 -30.46 -6.48
C ILE A 67 -20.89 -31.96 -6.46
N LYS A 68 -20.50 -32.51 -7.61
CA LYS A 68 -20.32 -33.96 -7.80
C LYS A 68 -18.89 -34.41 -7.65
N ASN A 69 -17.93 -33.52 -7.94
CA ASN A 69 -16.51 -33.81 -7.87
C ASN A 69 -15.70 -32.54 -7.61
N LEU A 70 -14.41 -32.70 -7.31
CA LEU A 70 -13.53 -31.57 -7.04
C LEU A 70 -13.30 -30.67 -8.25
N GLY A 71 -13.54 -31.17 -9.47
CA GLY A 71 -13.50 -30.33 -10.67
C GLY A 71 -14.64 -29.32 -10.74
N GLU A 72 -15.87 -29.73 -10.44
CA GLU A 72 -17.00 -28.79 -10.31
C GLU A 72 -16.78 -27.82 -9.14
N TYR A 73 -16.15 -28.26 -8.05
CA TYR A 73 -15.75 -27.38 -6.95
C TYR A 73 -14.73 -26.32 -7.38
N HIS A 74 -13.70 -26.74 -8.13
CA HIS A 74 -12.70 -25.87 -8.71
C HIS A 74 -13.30 -24.85 -9.67
N ASP A 75 -14.15 -25.30 -10.59
CA ASP A 75 -14.81 -24.41 -11.56
C ASP A 75 -15.66 -23.36 -10.86
N LEU A 76 -16.40 -23.74 -9.81
CA LEU A 76 -17.17 -22.79 -9.01
C LEU A 76 -16.27 -21.78 -8.29
N TYR A 77 -15.17 -22.26 -7.69
CA TYR A 77 -14.19 -21.42 -7.00
C TYR A 77 -13.58 -20.38 -7.96
N VAL A 78 -13.00 -20.83 -9.07
CA VAL A 78 -12.34 -19.96 -10.07
C VAL A 78 -13.33 -19.02 -10.72
N LYS A 79 -14.53 -19.51 -11.07
CA LYS A 79 -15.59 -18.66 -11.63
C LYS A 79 -15.99 -17.55 -10.66
N THR A 80 -16.05 -17.84 -9.36
CA THR A 80 -16.36 -16.84 -8.34
C THR A 80 -15.28 -15.76 -8.30
N ASP A 81 -14.00 -16.14 -8.25
CA ASP A 81 -12.87 -15.20 -8.27
C ASP A 81 -12.87 -14.31 -9.52
N VAL A 82 -13.07 -14.90 -10.70
CA VAL A 82 -13.12 -14.15 -11.96
C VAL A 82 -14.30 -13.17 -11.99
N ILE A 83 -15.48 -13.58 -11.52
CA ILE A 83 -16.66 -12.71 -11.47
C ILE A 83 -16.44 -11.55 -10.48
N LEU A 84 -15.87 -11.83 -9.30
CA LEU A 84 -15.58 -10.80 -8.30
C LEU A 84 -14.57 -9.77 -8.82
N LEU A 85 -13.47 -10.25 -9.43
CA LEU A 85 -12.49 -9.37 -10.07
C LEU A 85 -13.13 -8.52 -11.17
N SER A 86 -13.95 -9.14 -12.02
CA SER A 86 -14.65 -8.44 -13.11
C SER A 86 -15.58 -7.36 -12.57
N ASP A 87 -16.38 -7.66 -11.54
CA ASP A 87 -17.29 -6.69 -10.91
C ASP A 87 -16.52 -5.50 -10.33
N VAL A 88 -15.43 -5.76 -9.59
CA VAL A 88 -14.59 -4.71 -8.99
C VAL A 88 -13.96 -3.85 -10.08
N PHE A 89 -13.42 -4.47 -11.13
CA PHE A 89 -12.75 -3.75 -12.20
C PHE A 89 -13.72 -2.93 -13.07
N GLU A 90 -14.93 -3.45 -13.36
CA GLU A 90 -15.97 -2.67 -14.03
C GLU A 90 -16.38 -1.44 -13.22
N ASN A 91 -16.51 -1.58 -11.90
CA ASN A 91 -16.81 -0.45 -11.03
C ASN A 91 -15.64 0.56 -11.00
N PHE A 92 -14.41 0.06 -10.91
CA PHE A 92 -13.20 0.89 -10.95
C PHE A 92 -13.11 1.70 -12.26
N ARG A 93 -13.34 1.08 -13.42
CA ARG A 93 -13.37 1.78 -14.72
C ARG A 93 -14.41 2.90 -14.76
N LYS A 94 -15.62 2.65 -14.26
CA LYS A 94 -16.67 3.68 -14.16
C LYS A 94 -16.23 4.83 -13.27
N LEU A 95 -15.63 4.51 -12.13
CA LEU A 95 -15.12 5.51 -11.19
C LEU A 95 -14.05 6.38 -11.86
N THR A 96 -13.03 5.78 -12.47
CA THR A 96 -11.93 6.54 -13.09
C THR A 96 -12.41 7.38 -14.27
N GLN A 97 -13.37 6.86 -15.05
CA GLN A 97 -14.01 7.64 -16.12
C GLN A 97 -14.78 8.83 -15.55
N ASN A 98 -15.52 8.65 -14.47
CA ASN A 98 -16.31 9.74 -13.87
C ASN A 98 -15.44 10.84 -13.25
N PHE A 99 -14.39 10.45 -12.50
CA PHE A 99 -13.56 11.41 -11.77
C PHE A 99 -12.45 12.03 -12.64
N TYR A 100 -11.80 11.24 -13.49
CA TYR A 100 -10.61 11.66 -14.23
C TYR A 100 -10.85 11.75 -15.74
N GLN A 101 -12.01 11.30 -16.22
CA GLN A 101 -12.27 11.13 -17.66
C GLN A 101 -11.22 10.24 -18.31
N LEU A 102 -10.73 9.23 -17.57
CA LEU A 102 -9.74 8.25 -18.01
C LEU A 102 -10.30 6.85 -17.81
N ASP A 103 -10.15 6.00 -18.83
CA ASP A 103 -10.48 4.59 -18.72
C ASP A 103 -9.28 3.82 -18.17
N ALA A 104 -9.45 3.22 -16.99
CA ALA A 104 -8.42 2.42 -16.35
C ALA A 104 -7.92 1.26 -17.23
N SER A 105 -8.71 0.75 -18.18
CA SER A 105 -8.25 -0.33 -19.07
C SER A 105 -7.16 0.08 -20.05
N HIS A 106 -6.89 1.38 -20.22
CA HIS A 106 -5.79 1.88 -21.03
C HIS A 106 -4.49 2.06 -20.23
N MET A 107 -4.50 1.77 -18.93
CA MET A 107 -3.35 1.92 -18.05
C MET A 107 -2.89 0.55 -17.57
N LEU A 108 -1.59 0.31 -17.63
CA LEU A 108 -1.01 -0.97 -17.20
C LEU A 108 -1.08 -1.14 -15.67
N THR A 109 -0.95 -0.04 -14.92
CA THR A 109 -0.85 -0.07 -13.45
C THR A 109 -1.62 1.09 -12.82
N SER A 110 -1.98 0.94 -11.54
CA SER A 110 -2.64 2.01 -10.77
C SER A 110 -1.78 3.27 -10.61
N PRO A 111 -0.44 3.19 -10.38
CA PRO A 111 0.43 4.36 -10.42
C PRO A 111 0.45 5.07 -11.78
N GLY A 112 0.44 4.32 -12.89
CA GLY A 112 0.36 4.90 -14.23
C GLY A 112 -0.94 5.66 -14.46
N LEU A 113 -2.06 5.12 -13.98
CA LEU A 113 -3.35 5.83 -13.99
C LEU A 113 -3.31 7.10 -13.12
N ALA A 114 -2.77 7.02 -11.91
CA ALA A 114 -2.67 8.17 -11.00
C ALA A 114 -1.80 9.28 -11.62
N TRP A 115 -0.70 8.92 -12.27
CA TRP A 115 0.16 9.84 -13.00
C TRP A 115 -0.57 10.55 -14.15
N GLN A 116 -1.25 9.79 -15.00
CA GLN A 116 -2.03 10.35 -16.12
C GLN A 116 -3.18 11.24 -15.62
N ALA A 117 -3.84 10.84 -14.53
CA ALA A 117 -4.86 11.65 -13.88
C ALA A 117 -4.27 12.97 -13.38
N ALA A 118 -3.14 12.93 -12.67
CA ALA A 118 -2.46 14.12 -12.15
C ALA A 118 -2.11 15.11 -13.28
N LEU A 119 -1.44 14.63 -14.35
CA LEU A 119 -1.10 15.47 -15.50
C LEU A 119 -2.34 16.08 -16.16
N LYS A 120 -3.40 15.29 -16.35
CA LYS A 120 -4.63 15.76 -16.99
C LYS A 120 -5.40 16.77 -16.13
N MET A 121 -5.45 16.56 -14.82
CA MET A 121 -6.21 17.41 -13.90
C MET A 121 -5.52 18.74 -13.62
N THR A 122 -4.19 18.76 -13.63
CA THR A 122 -3.40 19.97 -13.34
C THR A 122 -2.98 20.73 -14.61
N ASP A 123 -2.99 20.07 -15.77
CA ASP A 123 -2.42 20.56 -17.04
C ASP A 123 -0.94 20.96 -16.96
N VAL A 124 -0.25 20.52 -15.90
CA VAL A 124 1.17 20.82 -15.68
C VAL A 124 2.02 20.30 -16.84
N LYS A 125 3.05 21.06 -17.19
CA LYS A 125 4.13 20.62 -18.10
C LYS A 125 5.36 20.40 -17.26
N LEU A 126 5.88 19.18 -17.31
CA LEU A 126 7.07 18.79 -16.56
C LEU A 126 8.22 18.69 -17.55
N ASP A 127 9.29 19.42 -17.28
CA ASP A 127 10.52 19.26 -18.04
C ASP A 127 11.22 17.97 -17.63
N LEU A 128 11.95 17.41 -18.58
CA LEU A 128 12.81 16.26 -18.34
C LEU A 128 14.23 16.75 -18.14
N PHE A 129 14.96 16.12 -17.21
CA PHE A 129 16.41 16.28 -17.16
C PHE A 129 17.02 15.81 -18.49
N THR A 130 17.74 16.71 -19.15
CA THR A 130 18.47 16.43 -20.40
C THR A 130 19.96 16.15 -20.14
N ASP A 131 20.43 16.50 -18.94
CA ASP A 131 21.76 16.20 -18.43
C ASP A 131 21.71 14.98 -17.50
N ILE A 132 22.61 14.02 -17.74
CA ILE A 132 22.74 12.80 -16.93
C ILE A 132 23.24 13.12 -15.52
N ASP A 133 24.09 14.14 -15.36
CA ASP A 133 24.64 14.49 -14.07
C ASP A 133 23.56 15.09 -13.16
N MET A 134 22.63 15.89 -13.70
CA MET A 134 21.44 16.35 -12.97
C MET A 134 20.56 15.19 -12.54
N HIS A 135 20.33 14.23 -13.45
CA HIS A 135 19.51 13.06 -13.14
C HIS A 135 20.10 12.25 -11.99
N LEU A 136 21.40 11.95 -12.05
CA LEU A 136 22.11 11.21 -11.01
C LEU A 136 22.17 11.99 -9.69
N PHE A 137 22.35 13.31 -9.74
CA PHE A 137 22.32 14.18 -8.57
C PHE A 137 20.98 14.08 -7.82
N ILE A 138 19.86 14.20 -8.55
CA ILE A 138 18.53 14.06 -7.97
C ILE A 138 18.27 12.64 -7.47
N GLU A 139 18.62 11.62 -8.26
CA GLU A 139 18.45 10.21 -7.86
C GLU A 139 19.21 9.90 -6.56
N ASN A 140 20.46 10.39 -6.44
CA ASN A 140 21.28 10.26 -5.24
C ASN A 140 20.72 11.02 -4.03
N GLY A 141 19.86 12.02 -4.26
CA GLY A 141 19.17 12.78 -3.23
C GLY A 141 17.86 12.14 -2.75
N ILE A 142 17.27 11.21 -3.51
CA ILE A 142 15.99 10.58 -3.14
C ILE A 142 16.14 9.74 -1.86
N ARG A 143 15.29 9.99 -0.87
CA ARG A 143 15.19 9.22 0.37
C ARG A 143 13.77 8.72 0.56
N GLY A 144 13.64 7.57 1.23
CA GLY A 144 12.35 7.04 1.66
C GLY A 144 11.81 7.75 2.90
N GLY A 145 10.67 7.27 3.41
CA GLY A 145 10.13 7.74 4.68
C GLY A 145 11.06 7.45 5.86
N VAL A 146 11.14 8.38 6.81
CA VAL A 146 11.90 8.20 8.04
C VAL A 146 11.22 7.15 8.92
N SER A 147 11.97 6.12 9.32
CA SER A 147 11.52 5.09 10.25
C SER A 147 12.56 4.92 11.36
N MET A 148 12.16 5.19 12.59
CA MET A 148 13.07 5.24 13.74
C MET A 148 12.44 4.67 14.99
N ILE A 149 13.26 3.98 15.78
CA ILE A 149 12.94 3.53 17.14
C ILE A 149 13.91 4.23 18.09
N SER A 150 13.47 5.33 18.70
CA SER A 150 14.25 6.08 19.69
C SER A 150 14.27 5.40 21.07
N HIS A 151 13.25 4.60 21.38
CA HIS A 151 13.20 3.80 22.59
C HIS A 151 12.70 2.38 22.29
N ARG A 152 13.50 1.37 22.61
CA ARG A 152 13.27 -0.03 22.19
C ARG A 152 12.00 -0.64 22.76
N HIS A 153 11.59 -0.23 23.95
CA HIS A 153 10.41 -0.78 24.62
C HIS A 153 9.79 0.25 25.55
N SER A 154 8.49 0.47 25.40
CA SER A 154 7.72 1.29 26.34
C SER A 154 6.38 0.61 26.58
N GLU A 155 6.04 0.40 27.85
CA GLU A 155 4.73 -0.08 28.27
C GLU A 155 3.93 1.08 28.88
N ALA A 156 2.63 1.13 28.59
CA ALA A 156 1.72 2.09 29.21
C ALA A 156 1.30 1.60 30.61
N ASN A 157 1.17 2.51 31.56
CA ASN A 157 0.63 2.22 32.89
C ASN A 157 -0.64 3.05 33.09
N HIS A 158 -1.80 2.44 32.91
CA HIS A 158 -3.10 3.10 33.03
C HIS A 158 -4.16 2.12 33.57
N PRO A 159 -5.16 2.54 34.36
CA PRO A 159 -6.18 1.64 34.94
C PRO A 159 -6.98 0.79 33.96
N GLN A 160 -6.96 1.11 32.66
CA GLN A 160 -7.61 0.32 31.61
C GLN A 160 -6.70 -0.79 31.03
N CYS A 161 -5.41 -0.79 31.37
CA CYS A 161 -4.45 -1.80 30.93
C CYS A 161 -4.58 -3.06 31.80
N PRO A 162 -4.48 -4.28 31.23
CA PRO A 162 -4.57 -5.53 31.99
C PRO A 162 -3.51 -5.67 33.10
N ASN A 163 -2.34 -5.06 32.92
CA ASN A 163 -1.19 -5.14 33.84
C ASN A 163 -0.99 -3.84 34.65
N TYR A 164 -2.05 -3.09 34.93
CA TYR A 164 -1.94 -1.82 35.66
C TYR A 164 -1.33 -1.98 37.05
N ASP A 165 -0.33 -1.16 37.37
CA ASP A 165 0.25 -1.07 38.71
C ASP A 165 -0.07 0.31 39.32
N SER A 166 -0.90 0.31 40.36
CA SER A 166 -1.29 1.51 41.10
C SER A 166 -0.17 2.13 41.96
N SER A 167 0.93 1.40 42.18
CA SER A 167 2.09 1.90 42.91
C SER A 167 3.03 2.75 42.03
N GLU A 168 2.94 2.58 40.71
CA GLU A 168 3.73 3.31 39.73
C GLU A 168 2.97 4.51 39.16
N ALA A 169 3.69 5.50 38.63
CA ALA A 169 3.08 6.64 37.99
C ALA A 169 2.33 6.23 36.70
N ASN A 170 1.21 6.91 36.41
CA ASN A 170 0.52 6.69 35.15
C ASN A 170 1.42 7.07 33.97
N LYS A 171 1.44 6.22 32.94
CA LYS A 171 2.23 6.39 31.72
C LYS A 171 1.36 6.12 30.51
N TYR A 172 1.35 7.06 29.57
CA TYR A 172 0.52 7.00 28.37
C TYR A 172 1.40 6.85 27.13
N ILE A 173 0.89 6.09 26.15
CA ILE A 173 1.47 6.00 24.80
C ILE A 173 0.44 6.59 23.85
N THR A 174 0.86 7.58 23.07
CA THR A 174 -0.01 8.25 22.10
C THR A 174 0.36 7.81 20.70
N TYR A 175 -0.63 7.43 19.91
CA TYR A 175 -0.47 7.14 18.48
C TYR A 175 -1.02 8.33 17.68
N LEU A 176 -0.15 8.95 16.88
CA LEU A 176 -0.49 10.06 16.00
C LEU A 176 -0.17 9.63 14.57
N ASP A 177 -1.12 9.86 13.66
CA ASP A 177 -0.98 9.56 12.24
C ASP A 177 -1.41 10.79 11.43
N VAL A 178 -0.60 11.17 10.44
CA VAL A 178 -0.86 12.31 9.57
C VAL A 178 -1.69 11.83 8.38
N ASN A 179 -2.92 12.32 8.30
CA ASN A 179 -3.81 12.04 7.18
C ASN A 179 -3.20 12.55 5.85
N ASN A 180 -2.88 11.63 4.94
CA ASN A 180 -2.40 11.94 3.58
C ASN A 180 -1.13 12.82 3.54
N LEU A 181 -0.09 12.43 4.29
CA LEU A 181 1.19 13.15 4.36
C LEU A 181 1.76 13.53 2.99
N TYR A 182 1.92 12.56 2.08
CA TYR A 182 2.47 12.85 0.74
C TYR A 182 1.54 13.71 -0.11
N GLY A 183 0.22 13.55 0.00
CA GLY A 183 -0.72 14.40 -0.74
C GLY A 183 -0.67 15.86 -0.27
N TRP A 184 -0.48 16.10 1.04
CA TRP A 184 -0.25 17.45 1.56
C TRP A 184 1.09 18.03 1.06
N ALA A 185 2.16 17.23 1.10
CA ALA A 185 3.48 17.63 0.58
C ALA A 185 3.43 17.95 -0.92
N MET A 186 2.73 17.13 -1.71
CA MET A 186 2.50 17.35 -3.14
C MET A 186 1.61 18.56 -3.46
N SER A 187 0.94 19.12 -2.45
CA SER A 187 0.16 20.36 -2.59
C SER A 187 1.01 21.62 -2.31
N GLN A 188 2.26 21.45 -1.85
CA GLN A 188 3.21 22.54 -1.69
C GLN A 188 3.87 22.88 -3.05
N PRO A 189 4.55 24.03 -3.16
CA PRO A 189 5.38 24.35 -4.32
C PRO A 189 6.42 23.26 -4.58
N LEU A 190 6.48 22.77 -5.81
CA LEU A 190 7.38 21.70 -6.26
C LEU A 190 8.08 22.11 -7.56
N PRO A 191 9.31 21.64 -7.80
CA PRO A 191 10.02 21.94 -9.04
C PRO A 191 9.40 21.20 -10.24
N VAL A 192 9.19 21.93 -11.34
CA VAL A 192 8.51 21.41 -12.54
C VAL A 192 9.23 21.69 -13.86
N SER A 193 10.03 22.75 -13.94
CA SER A 193 10.67 23.21 -15.18
C SER A 193 11.96 24.00 -14.93
N ASP A 194 12.64 24.37 -16.01
CA ASP A 194 13.75 25.33 -16.03
C ASP A 194 14.95 24.91 -15.16
N PHE A 195 15.28 23.62 -15.21
CA PHE A 195 16.40 23.06 -14.46
C PHE A 195 17.76 23.53 -15.04
N GLU A 196 18.55 24.20 -14.21
CA GLU A 196 19.89 24.68 -14.56
C GLU A 196 20.91 24.44 -13.44
N TRP A 197 22.17 24.22 -13.82
CA TRP A 197 23.28 24.24 -12.88
C TRP A 197 23.66 25.67 -12.58
N LEU A 198 23.89 25.98 -11.31
CA LEU A 198 24.45 27.26 -10.87
C LEU A 198 25.88 27.06 -10.39
N SER A 199 26.77 27.96 -10.78
CA SER A 199 28.11 28.03 -10.22
C SER A 199 28.09 28.69 -8.83
N PRO A 200 29.07 28.40 -7.96
CA PRO A 200 29.16 29.03 -6.64
C PRO A 200 29.27 30.56 -6.67
N GLU A 201 29.63 31.15 -7.81
CA GLU A 201 29.70 32.60 -7.99
C GLU A 201 28.33 33.24 -8.32
N GLU A 202 27.38 32.45 -8.79
CA GLU A 202 26.05 32.91 -9.22
C GLU A 202 25.06 33.01 -8.05
N ILE A 203 25.35 32.36 -6.92
CA ILE A 203 24.48 32.33 -5.75
C ILE A 203 25.25 32.32 -4.43
N SER A 204 24.75 33.06 -3.45
CA SER A 204 25.28 33.06 -2.09
C SER A 204 24.36 32.35 -1.10
N LEU A 205 24.94 31.79 -0.03
CA LEU A 205 24.20 31.21 1.11
C LEU A 205 23.17 32.20 1.69
N GLN A 206 23.50 33.49 1.72
CA GLN A 206 22.59 34.52 2.21
C GLN A 206 21.33 34.63 1.34
N GLN A 207 21.47 34.57 0.01
CA GLN A 207 20.32 34.59 -0.90
C GLN A 207 19.47 33.33 -0.75
N ILE A 208 20.11 32.16 -0.64
CA ILE A 208 19.43 30.87 -0.41
C ILE A 208 18.58 30.94 0.86
N CYS A 209 19.18 31.31 2.00
CA CYS A 209 18.48 31.38 3.29
C CYS A 209 17.39 32.46 3.36
N GLN A 210 17.40 33.44 2.46
CA GLN A 210 16.39 34.49 2.38
C GLN A 210 15.29 34.20 1.35
N THR A 211 15.43 33.12 0.57
CA THR A 211 14.44 32.72 -0.42
C THR A 211 13.23 32.10 0.31
N PRO A 212 12.00 32.61 0.08
CA PRO A 212 10.80 32.02 0.65
C PRO A 212 10.54 30.59 0.17
N ASP A 213 9.90 29.77 1.00
CA ASP A 213 9.51 28.39 0.65
C ASP A 213 8.53 28.33 -0.54
N ASP A 214 7.80 29.41 -0.80
CA ASP A 214 6.84 29.55 -1.91
C ASP A 214 7.35 30.40 -3.07
N ALA A 215 8.66 30.62 -3.14
CA ALA A 215 9.28 31.30 -4.26
C ALA A 215 9.04 30.56 -5.59
N THR A 216 9.00 31.32 -6.68
CA THR A 216 8.88 30.77 -8.04
C THR A 216 10.11 29.97 -8.48
N THR A 217 11.25 30.23 -7.84
CA THR A 217 12.53 29.56 -8.10
C THR A 217 13.04 28.99 -6.79
N GLY A 218 13.32 27.69 -6.79
CA GLY A 218 13.89 26.97 -5.65
C GLY A 218 15.30 26.47 -5.94
N TYR A 219 15.98 26.00 -4.89
CA TYR A 219 17.35 25.50 -4.97
C TYR A 219 17.43 24.09 -4.40
N ILE A 220 18.14 23.19 -5.08
CA ILE A 220 18.51 21.87 -4.58
C ILE A 220 20.02 21.88 -4.41
N LEU A 221 20.49 21.57 -3.21
CA LEU A 221 21.88 21.80 -2.81
C LEU A 221 22.49 20.50 -2.29
N GLU A 222 23.74 20.25 -2.68
CA GLU A 222 24.63 19.32 -1.99
C GLU A 222 25.65 20.15 -1.23
N VAL A 223 25.70 19.96 0.09
CA VAL A 223 26.50 20.80 0.99
C VAL A 223 27.21 19.94 2.02
N ASP A 224 28.39 20.40 2.42
CA ASP A 224 29.05 19.94 3.63
C ASP A 224 28.50 20.71 4.83
N MET A 225 28.03 19.99 5.84
CA MET A 225 27.52 20.58 7.08
C MET A 225 28.42 20.21 8.27
N GLU A 226 28.82 21.22 9.05
CA GLU A 226 29.45 21.02 10.34
C GLU A 226 28.38 20.99 11.44
N TYR A 227 28.32 19.87 12.18
CA TYR A 227 27.33 19.67 13.22
C TYR A 227 27.96 19.82 14.63
N PRO A 228 27.57 20.84 15.42
CA PRO A 228 28.26 21.20 16.67
C PRO A 228 28.33 20.05 17.70
N PRO A 229 29.52 19.69 18.22
CA PRO A 229 29.70 18.58 19.17
C PRO A 229 28.79 18.64 20.40
N GLU A 230 28.50 19.83 20.90
CA GLU A 230 27.66 20.05 22.07
C GLU A 230 26.20 19.63 21.88
N LEU A 231 25.74 19.44 20.63
CA LEU A 231 24.36 19.02 20.31
C LEU A 231 24.23 17.51 20.09
N HIS A 232 25.34 16.75 20.08
CA HIS A 232 25.33 15.33 19.71
C HIS A 232 24.53 14.50 20.70
N ASP A 233 24.76 14.67 22.00
CA ASP A 233 24.05 13.92 23.05
C ASP A 233 22.55 14.28 23.09
N LEU A 234 22.23 15.56 22.90
CA LEU A 234 20.85 16.05 22.94
C LEU A 234 20.01 15.49 21.78
N HIS A 235 20.60 15.42 20.58
CA HIS A 235 19.91 14.96 19.36
C HIS A 235 20.19 13.48 19.04
N ASN A 236 20.74 12.70 19.97
CA ASN A 236 21.01 11.27 19.78
C ASN A 236 19.74 10.42 19.51
N ASN A 237 18.55 10.99 19.75
CA ASN A 237 17.26 10.38 19.47
C ASN A 237 16.71 10.69 18.07
N TYR A 238 17.44 11.45 17.25
CA TYR A 238 17.10 11.74 15.87
C TYR A 238 18.38 11.72 15.04
N LEU A 239 18.47 10.81 14.06
CA LEU A 239 19.52 10.93 13.06
C LEU A 239 19.28 12.26 12.35
N ALA A 240 20.26 13.17 12.36
CA ALA A 240 20.21 14.36 11.52
C ALA A 240 20.01 13.87 10.07
N GLY A 241 18.77 13.97 9.59
CA GLY A 241 18.45 13.68 8.20
C GLY A 241 19.10 14.75 7.31
N PRO A 242 19.39 14.42 6.05
CA PRO A 242 19.66 15.46 5.06
C PRO A 242 18.48 16.44 4.98
#